data_AF-A0A821GYM9-F1
#
_entry.id   AF-A0A821GYM9-F1
#
_cell.length_a   1.000
_cell.length_b   1.000
_cell.length_c   1.000
_cell.angle_alpha   90.00
_cell.angle_beta   90.00
_cell.angle_gamma   90.00
#
_symmetry.space_group_name_H-M   'P 1'
#
loop_
_entity.id
_entity.type
_entity.pdbx_description
1 polymer ?
#
loop_
_entity_poly.entity_id
_entity_poly.type
_entity_poly.pdbx_seq_one_letter_code
_entity_poly.pdbx_strand_id
1 'polypeptide(L)' 'MNMEWKVKKFMTDFERAIINAFHNTVSFPGIDLKCCWYHYIQAHWRKVQKLGLSTAYETDPLITVGAN' A
#
# COMPACT_ATOMS: atom_id res chain seq x y z
N MET A 1 19.76 -2.20 32.62
CA MET A 1 19.46 -1.07 31.72
C MET A 1 18.25 -1.45 30.88
N ASN A 2 17.05 -0.98 31.23
CA ASN A 2 15.85 -1.23 30.42
C ASN A 2 15.87 -0.26 29.24
N MET A 3 16.14 -0.77 28.04
CA MET A 3 15.99 0.02 26.81
C MET A 3 14.51 0.04 26.43
N GLU A 4 13.86 1.17 26.67
CA GLU A 4 12.49 1.40 26.25
C GLU A 4 12.50 2.09 24.88
N TRP A 5 12.07 1.36 23.84
CA TRP A 5 12.00 1.90 22.48
C TRP A 5 10.76 2.80 22.33
N LYS A 6 10.97 4.12 22.32
CA LYS A 6 9.89 5.12 22.17
C LYS A 6 9.58 5.40 20.70
N VAL A 7 9.28 4.37 19.93
CA VAL A 7 8.84 4.52 18.54
C VAL A 7 7.43 5.10 18.54
N LYS A 8 7.27 6.32 17.99
CA LYS A 8 5.98 7.02 17.96
C LYS A 8 5.22 6.84 16.65
N LYS A 9 5.94 6.65 15.55
CA LYS A 9 5.41 6.56 14.19
C LYS A 9 6.09 5.43 13.46
N PHE A 10 5.32 4.68 12.69
CA PHE A 10 5.83 3.63 11.83
C PHE A 10 5.14 3.68 10.47
N MET A 11 5.91 3.47 9.40
CA MET A 11 5.39 3.36 8.06
C MET A 11 5.72 1.98 7.50
N THR A 12 4.72 1.31 6.94
CA THR A 12 4.85 -0.03 6.36
C THR A 12 4.03 -0.15 5.09
N ASP A 13 4.17 -1.25 4.36
CA ASP A 13 3.28 -1.56 3.24
C ASP A 13 1.90 -1.97 3.75
N PHE A 14 0.90 -2.00 2.85
CA PHE A 14 -0.48 -2.39 3.21
C PHE A 14 -0.60 -3.90 3.43
N GLU A 15 0.07 -4.41 4.46
CA GLU A 15 0.08 -5.82 4.83
C GLU A 15 -0.66 -6.06 6.14
N ARG A 16 -1.76 -6.82 6.06
CA ARG A 16 -2.60 -7.12 7.22
C ARG A 16 -1.84 -7.79 8.36
N ALA A 17 -0.86 -8.65 8.04
CA ALA A 17 -0.05 -9.33 9.04
C ALA A 17 0.76 -8.33 9.88
N ILE A 18 1.41 -7.35 9.22
CA ILE A 18 2.20 -6.33 9.90
C ILE A 18 1.30 -5.38 10.71
N ILE A 19 0.18 -4.94 10.13
CA ILE A 19 -0.80 -4.09 10.84
C ILE A 19 -1.28 -4.77 12.12
N ASN A 20 -1.63 -6.06 12.03
CA ASN A 20 -2.05 -6.83 13.19
C ASN A 20 -0.91 -7.02 14.20
N ALA A 21 0.33 -7.25 13.76
CA ALA A 21 1.47 -7.37 14.65
C ALA A 21 1.69 -6.09 15.48
N PHE A 22 1.58 -4.92 14.85
CA PHE A 22 1.69 -3.63 15.54
C PHE A 22 0.52 -3.33 16.48
N HIS A 23 -0.71 -3.71 16.11
CA HIS A 23 -1.87 -3.50 16.98
C HIS A 23 -1.91 -4.45 18.19
N ASN A 24 -1.34 -5.65 18.08
CA ASN A 24 -1.41 -6.67 19.13
C ASN A 24 -0.14 -6.79 19.98
N THR A 25 0.91 -6.00 19.70
CA THR A 25 2.16 -6.04 20.47
C THR A 25 2.14 -5.06 21.64
N VAL A 26 2.62 -5.54 22.79
CA VAL A 26 2.80 -4.72 24.00
C VAL A 26 3.98 -3.75 23.90
N SER A 27 4.88 -3.96 22.95
CA SER A 27 6.12 -3.17 22.83
C SER A 27 5.90 -1.78 22.24
N PHE A 28 4.76 -1.53 21.59
CA PHE A 28 4.48 -0.27 20.89
C PHE A 28 3.09 0.29 21.23
N PRO A 29 2.81 0.59 22.52
CA PRO A 29 1.53 1.12 22.93
C PRO A 29 1.29 2.51 22.28
N GLY A 30 0.13 2.68 21.64
CA GLY A 30 -0.26 3.97 21.05
C GLY A 30 0.56 4.40 19.83
N ILE A 31 1.19 3.45 19.13
CA ILE A 31 1.96 3.75 17.91
C ILE A 31 1.05 4.30 16.79
N ASP A 32 1.47 5.39 16.15
CA ASP A 32 0.82 5.91 14.95
C ASP A 32 1.35 5.14 13.72
N LEU A 33 0.66 4.06 13.38
CA LEU A 33 0.96 3.24 12.21
C LEU A 33 0.30 3.82 10.96
N LYS A 34 1.10 4.13 9.95
CA LYS A 34 0.62 4.50 8.61
C LYS A 34 1.05 3.46 7.57
N CYS A 35 0.19 3.20 6.60
CA CYS A 35 0.55 2.37 5.46
C CYS A 35 0.96 3.26 4.28
N CYS A 36 1.98 2.84 3.53
CA CYS A 36 2.59 3.62 2.45
C CYS A 36 1.68 3.64 1.21
N TRP A 37 1.11 4.81 0.94
CA TRP A 37 0.27 5.01 -0.26
C TRP A 37 1.03 4.77 -1.56
N TYR A 38 2.30 5.18 -1.61
CA TYR A 38 3.13 5.01 -2.81
C TYR A 38 3.29 3.53 -3.19
N HIS A 39 3.66 2.66 -2.22
CA HIS A 39 3.77 1.23 -2.48
C HIS A 39 2.43 0.56 -2.76
N TYR A 40 1.34 1.05 -2.13
CA TYR A 40 -0.01 0.59 -2.44
C TYR A 40 -0.37 0.80 -3.92
N ILE A 41 -0.22 2.02 -4.42
CA ILE A 41 -0.49 2.36 -5.82
C ILE A 41 0.45 1.61 -6.75
N GLN A 42 1.74 1.52 -6.41
CA GLN A 42 2.70 0.77 -7.22
C GLN A 42 2.34 -0.72 -7.33
N ALA A 43 1.90 -1.35 -6.24
CA ALA A 43 1.47 -2.75 -6.25
C ALA A 43 0.22 -2.95 -7.12
N HIS A 44 -0.75 -2.03 -7.03
CA HIS A 44 -1.94 -2.04 -7.89
C HIS A 44 -1.56 -1.87 -9.36
N TRP A 45 -0.72 -0.90 -9.67
CA TRP A 45 -0.28 -0.63 -11.04
C TRP A 45 0.44 -1.82 -11.67
N ARG A 46 1.36 -2.46 -10.95
CA ARG A 46 2.02 -3.69 -11.41
C ARG A 46 1.01 -4.80 -11.70
N LYS A 47 -0.06 -4.92 -10.91
CA LYS A 47 -1.12 -5.90 -11.13
C LYS A 47 -1.96 -5.56 -12.36
N VAL A 48 -2.32 -4.29 -12.55
CA VAL A 48 -3.00 -3.77 -13.76
C VAL A 48 -2.19 -4.12 -15.00
N GLN A 49 -0.90 -3.81 -15.01
CA GLN A 49 0.02 -4.13 -16.11
C GLN A 49 0.11 -5.65 -16.34
N LYS A 50 0.28 -6.45 -15.27
CA LYS A 50 0.36 -7.91 -15.36
C LYS A 50 -0.91 -8.54 -15.95
N LEU A 51 -2.07 -7.93 -15.72
CA LEU A 51 -3.34 -8.38 -16.28
C LEU A 51 -3.58 -7.89 -17.72
N GLY A 52 -2.65 -7.10 -18.29
CA GLY A 52 -2.82 -6.50 -19.62
C GLY A 52 -3.86 -5.39 -19.68
N LEU A 53 -4.35 -4.91 -18.54
CA LEU A 53 -5.42 -3.92 -18.47
C LEU A 53 -4.98 -2.53 -18.96
N SER A 54 -3.68 -2.21 -18.84
CA SER A 54 -3.13 -0.99 -19.42
C SER A 54 -3.26 -0.99 -20.95
N THR A 55 -2.92 -2.11 -21.60
CA THR A 55 -3.07 -2.25 -23.05
C THR A 55 -4.53 -2.27 -23.46
N ALA A 56 -5.39 -2.97 -22.72
CA ALA A 56 -6.83 -2.96 -22.99
C ALA A 56 -7.38 -1.53 -22.94
N TYR A 57 -7.02 -0.75 -21.92
CA TYR A 57 -7.42 0.65 -21.81
C TYR A 57 -6.90 1.52 -22.98
N GLU A 58 -5.64 1.36 -23.37
CA GLU A 58 -5.01 2.14 -24.46
C GLU A 58 -5.50 1.79 -25.86
N THR A 59 -6.06 0.59 -26.05
CA THR A 59 -6.44 0.07 -27.38
C THR A 59 -7.93 -0.10 -27.57
N ASP A 60 -8.74 0.04 -26.50
CA ASP A 60 -10.19 -0.07 -26.59
C ASP A 60 -10.76 1.07 -27.44
N PRO A 61 -11.40 0.76 -28.59
CA PRO A 61 -12.00 1.78 -29.43
C PRO A 61 -13.01 2.63 -28.68
N LEU A 62 -13.82 2.08 -27.78
CA LEU A 62 -14.85 2.84 -27.04
C LEU A 62 -14.25 3.86 -26.07
N ILE A 63 -13.04 3.61 -25.56
CA ILE A 63 -12.30 4.52 -24.68
C ILE A 63 -11.54 5.55 -25.51
N THR A 64 -10.96 5.13 -26.64
CA THR A 64 -10.06 5.96 -27.45
C THR A 64 -10.76 6.83 -28.51
N VAL A 65 -11.91 6.39 -29.07
CA VAL A 65 -12.65 7.17 -30.09
C VAL A 65 -13.49 8.32 -29.52
N GLY A 66 -13.62 8.42 -28.20
CA GLY A 66 -14.26 9.55 -27.51
C GLY A 66 -13.33 10.74 -27.23
N ALA A 67 -12.06 10.68 -27.64
CA ALA A 67 -11.05 11.72 -27.40
C ALA A 67 -10.87 12.70 -28.58
N ASN A 68 -11.82 12.73 -29.52
CA ASN A 68 -11.83 13.65 -30.67
C ASN A 68 -12.92 14.72 -30.51
#